data_AF-A0A1Y1VS94-F1
#
_entry.id   AF-A0A1Y1VS94-F1
#
_cell.length_a   1.000
_cell.length_b   1.000
_cell.length_c   1.000
_cell.angle_alpha   90.00
_cell.angle_beta   90.00
_cell.angle_gamma   90.00
#
_symmetry.space_group_name_H-M   'P 1'
#
loop_
_entity.id
_entity.type
_entity.pdbx_description
1 polymer ?
#
loop_
_entity_poly.entity_id
_entity_poly.type
_entity_poly.pdbx_seq_one_letter_code
_entity_poly.pdbx_strand_id
1 'polypeptide(L)'
;MLNIKLSLIFFLFFYTYLIKSQTTENVKKSMTEVTSIYVSECLKDKDCPSNSIGCLYNFCYYKFYCIDNNCISSTVYDLNKNYTNKIVGVCSQEAFNKKECSTSKCKSNEDCISNNCVNGTCMSNPSSPIILCSNEYDQGSPYIKCNKIAYEKCNNNNECFSENCTKNKFCSKNYDYSKKDKASALFLLKAVVGLIILILISLIISKLLECSSYKEEEEYMEEEYLEEEYMNEKVEKGKTNKEDKIIKQNDIIKKEKSNNDNNDNDNDIEKNETNVNEINEIKVEINEFENNNTNENKIKNNNTNENEMKINNENEIKNNNTNENEIDNNITNEIENNITNENEIENNITNENKTGNENEIK
;
A
#
# COMPACT_ATOMS: atom_id res chain seq x y z
N MET A 1 7.28 -64.22 -20.20
CA MET A 1 8.43 -63.72 -20.99
C MET A 1 8.26 -62.29 -21.54
N LEU A 2 7.04 -61.82 -21.83
CA LEU A 2 6.83 -60.49 -22.43
C LEU A 2 7.22 -59.31 -21.49
N ASN A 3 6.98 -59.44 -20.19
CA ASN A 3 7.25 -58.37 -19.21
C ASN A 3 8.74 -58.08 -18.96
N ILE A 4 9.62 -59.08 -19.12
CA ILE A 4 11.07 -58.90 -18.91
C ILE A 4 11.69 -58.13 -20.09
N LYS A 5 11.21 -58.38 -21.31
CA LYS A 5 11.68 -57.65 -22.50
C LYS A 5 11.28 -56.17 -22.48
N LEU A 6 10.09 -55.86 -21.97
CA LEU A 6 9.64 -54.46 -21.84
C LEU A 6 10.45 -53.70 -20.77
N SER A 7 10.76 -54.35 -19.64
CA SER A 7 11.60 -53.76 -18.58
C SER A 7 13.02 -53.46 -19.04
N LEU A 8 13.64 -54.36 -19.81
CA LEU A 8 14.97 -54.13 -20.40
C LEU A 8 15.00 -52.96 -21.38
N ILE A 9 13.93 -52.76 -22.17
CA ILE A 9 13.81 -51.63 -23.09
C ILE A 9 13.74 -50.30 -22.32
N PHE A 10 12.95 -50.24 -21.24
CA PHE A 10 12.90 -49.05 -20.37
C PHE A 10 14.24 -48.76 -19.71
N PHE A 11 14.96 -49.78 -19.25
CA PHE A 11 16.31 -49.60 -18.69
C PHE A 11 17.30 -49.07 -19.73
N LEU A 12 17.23 -49.51 -20.99
CA LEU A 12 18.09 -48.99 -22.07
C LEU A 12 17.74 -47.54 -22.44
N PHE A 13 16.45 -47.17 -22.44
CA PHE A 13 16.04 -45.76 -22.63
C PHE A 13 16.48 -44.88 -21.45
N PHE A 14 16.39 -45.37 -20.22
CA PHE A 14 16.86 -44.63 -19.04
C PHE A 14 18.40 -44.52 -19.04
N TYR A 15 19.11 -45.57 -19.44
CA TYR A 15 20.57 -45.58 -19.49
C TYR A 15 21.12 -44.66 -20.59
N THR A 16 20.48 -44.62 -21.76
CA THR A 16 20.85 -43.66 -22.83
C THR A 16 20.47 -42.22 -22.47
N TYR A 17 19.42 -42.01 -21.67
CA TYR A 17 19.09 -40.71 -21.09
C TYR A 17 20.13 -40.25 -20.05
N LEU A 18 20.61 -41.15 -19.19
CA LEU A 18 21.63 -40.86 -18.18
C LEU A 18 23.03 -40.62 -18.77
N ILE A 19 23.43 -41.32 -19.84
CA ILE A 19 24.74 -41.09 -20.47
C ILE A 19 24.80 -39.73 -21.18
N LYS A 20 23.66 -39.18 -21.64
CA LYS A 20 23.63 -37.82 -22.20
C LYS A 20 23.86 -36.70 -21.17
N SER A 21 23.90 -37.01 -19.87
CA SER A 21 23.97 -35.98 -18.82
C SER A 21 25.38 -35.66 -18.29
N GLN A 22 26.46 -36.25 -18.83
CA GLN A 22 27.81 -36.08 -18.24
C GLN A 22 28.96 -35.81 -19.22
N THR A 23 28.71 -35.17 -20.35
CA THR A 23 29.79 -34.46 -21.05
C THR A 23 29.80 -33.01 -20.57
N THR A 24 30.61 -32.74 -19.54
CA THR A 24 31.07 -31.37 -19.24
C THR A 24 32.01 -30.92 -20.35
N GLU A 25 31.45 -30.64 -21.53
CA GLU A 25 32.15 -29.81 -22.49
C GLU A 25 32.36 -28.45 -21.81
N ASN A 26 33.57 -27.93 -21.87
CA ASN A 26 33.82 -26.52 -21.58
C ASN A 26 33.08 -25.73 -22.66
N VAL A 27 31.79 -25.47 -22.43
CA VAL A 27 30.88 -24.99 -23.48
C VAL A 27 31.26 -23.55 -23.80
N LYS A 28 32.07 -23.39 -24.84
CA LYS A 28 32.11 -22.15 -25.59
C LYS A 28 30.68 -21.91 -26.05
N LYS A 29 30.06 -20.87 -25.51
CA LYS A 29 28.73 -20.44 -25.93
C LYS A 29 28.84 -19.28 -26.89
N SER A 30 27.89 -19.19 -27.80
CA SER A 30 27.69 -17.99 -28.61
C SER A 30 27.12 -16.85 -27.77
N MET A 31 27.28 -15.61 -28.23
CA MET A 31 26.69 -14.44 -27.57
C MET A 31 25.16 -14.57 -27.48
N THR A 32 24.53 -15.04 -28.56
CA THR A 32 23.06 -15.24 -28.63
C THR A 32 22.58 -16.27 -27.61
N GLU A 33 23.32 -17.36 -27.41
CA GLU A 33 22.99 -18.34 -26.37
C GLU A 33 23.10 -17.72 -24.98
N VAL A 34 24.15 -16.92 -24.72
CA VAL A 34 24.36 -16.27 -23.41
C VAL A 34 23.25 -15.26 -23.10
N THR A 35 22.86 -14.41 -24.06
CA THR A 35 21.78 -13.44 -23.86
C THR A 35 20.41 -14.10 -23.70
N SER A 36 20.24 -15.34 -24.17
CA SER A 36 19.01 -16.12 -24.04
C SER A 36 18.92 -16.96 -22.76
N ILE A 37 19.95 -16.94 -21.89
CA ILE A 37 19.92 -17.69 -20.64
C ILE A 37 18.81 -17.14 -19.74
N TYR A 38 17.88 -18.03 -19.40
CA TYR A 38 16.90 -17.78 -18.36
C TYR A 38 17.57 -17.86 -16.98
N VAL A 39 17.45 -16.81 -16.18
CA VAL A 39 17.98 -16.77 -14.82
C VAL A 39 17.00 -17.47 -13.89
N SER A 40 17.29 -18.73 -13.56
CA SER A 40 16.47 -19.52 -12.65
C SER A 40 16.64 -19.11 -11.19
N GLU A 41 15.57 -19.25 -10.43
CA GLU A 41 15.60 -19.19 -8.96
C GLU A 41 16.38 -20.37 -8.38
N CYS A 42 16.93 -20.19 -7.18
CA CYS A 42 17.68 -21.20 -6.46
C CYS A 42 17.58 -20.98 -4.94
N LEU A 43 17.79 -22.05 -4.17
CA LEU A 43 17.93 -21.98 -2.71
C LEU A 43 19.37 -22.25 -2.27
N LYS A 44 20.12 -23.02 -3.07
CA LYS A 44 21.51 -23.43 -2.81
C LYS A 44 22.29 -23.45 -4.13
N ASP A 45 23.61 -23.35 -4.06
CA ASP A 45 24.49 -23.35 -5.25
C ASP A 45 24.29 -24.57 -6.16
N LYS A 46 24.00 -25.73 -5.56
CA LYS A 46 23.76 -26.99 -6.28
C LYS A 46 22.49 -26.99 -7.15
N ASP A 47 21.57 -26.05 -6.90
CA ASP A 47 20.35 -25.92 -7.69
C ASP A 47 20.64 -25.20 -9.01
N CYS A 48 21.81 -24.56 -9.12
CA CYS A 48 22.19 -23.80 -10.28
C CYS A 48 22.95 -24.62 -11.32
N PRO A 49 22.80 -24.27 -12.62
CA PRO A 49 23.57 -24.89 -13.68
C PRO A 49 25.08 -24.75 -13.47
N SER A 50 25.85 -25.72 -13.94
CA SER A 50 27.32 -25.76 -13.76
C SER A 50 28.08 -24.59 -14.39
N ASN A 51 27.46 -23.88 -15.35
CA ASN A 51 28.01 -22.69 -15.99
C ASN A 51 27.68 -21.39 -15.22
N SER A 52 26.93 -21.46 -14.13
CA SER A 52 26.71 -20.36 -13.18
C SER A 52 27.81 -20.35 -12.11
N ILE A 53 27.99 -19.21 -11.45
CA ILE A 53 28.88 -19.04 -10.28
C ILE A 53 28.32 -19.69 -9.02
N GLY A 54 26.99 -19.75 -8.90
CA GLY A 54 26.29 -20.24 -7.72
C GLY A 54 24.97 -19.52 -7.54
N CYS A 55 24.40 -19.67 -6.35
CA CYS A 55 23.15 -19.06 -5.95
C CYS A 55 23.41 -17.75 -5.20
N LEU A 56 22.92 -16.63 -5.73
CA LEU A 56 23.07 -15.31 -5.12
C LEU A 56 21.71 -14.59 -5.13
N TYR A 57 21.24 -14.14 -3.97
CA TYR A 57 19.94 -13.50 -3.80
C TYR A 57 18.76 -14.34 -4.34
N ASN A 58 18.78 -15.64 -4.09
CA ASN A 58 17.80 -16.62 -4.57
C ASN A 58 17.75 -16.80 -6.10
N PHE A 59 18.77 -16.33 -6.84
CA PHE A 59 18.88 -16.54 -8.28
C PHE A 59 20.25 -17.07 -8.67
N CYS A 60 20.30 -17.86 -9.75
CA CYS A 60 21.56 -18.36 -10.26
C CYS A 60 22.35 -17.24 -10.91
N TYR A 61 23.53 -16.95 -10.37
CA TYR A 61 24.38 -15.86 -10.82
C TYR A 61 25.30 -16.32 -11.96
N TYR A 62 25.21 -15.65 -13.11
CA TYR A 62 26.01 -15.92 -14.28
C TYR A 62 26.96 -14.76 -14.55
N LYS A 63 28.15 -15.11 -15.04
CA LYS A 63 29.14 -14.13 -15.48
C LYS A 63 29.95 -14.73 -16.62
N PHE A 64 29.84 -14.13 -17.79
CA PHE A 64 30.56 -14.54 -19.00
C PHE A 64 31.38 -13.37 -19.55
N TYR A 65 32.51 -13.72 -20.15
CA TYR A 65 33.33 -12.80 -20.91
C TYR A 65 33.32 -13.25 -22.36
N CYS A 66 32.85 -12.36 -23.24
CA CYS A 66 32.66 -12.64 -24.65
C CYS A 66 33.60 -11.78 -25.50
N ILE A 67 34.16 -12.40 -26.53
CA ILE A 67 34.91 -11.73 -27.59
C ILE A 67 34.29 -12.18 -28.91
N ASP A 68 33.88 -11.20 -29.72
CA ASP A 68 33.07 -11.41 -30.91
C ASP A 68 31.81 -12.22 -30.58
N ASN A 69 31.74 -13.48 -31.03
CA ASN A 69 30.64 -14.40 -30.75
C ASN A 69 31.07 -15.61 -29.88
N ASN A 70 32.22 -15.53 -29.20
CA ASN A 70 32.70 -16.61 -28.33
C ASN A 70 32.71 -16.16 -26.88
N CYS A 71 31.93 -16.83 -26.03
CA CYS A 71 31.78 -16.52 -24.62
C CYS A 71 32.37 -17.62 -23.73
N ILE A 72 32.99 -17.20 -22.62
CA ILE A 72 33.61 -18.07 -21.61
C ILE A 72 33.02 -17.71 -20.24
N SER A 73 32.56 -18.72 -19.48
CA SER A 73 32.04 -18.51 -18.12
C SER A 73 33.16 -18.24 -17.12
N SER A 74 32.92 -17.33 -16.17
CA SER A 74 33.83 -17.00 -15.07
C SER A 74 34.15 -18.22 -14.19
N THR A 75 33.24 -19.18 -14.02
CA THR A 75 33.53 -20.37 -13.19
C THR A 75 34.56 -21.30 -13.80
N VAL A 76 34.65 -21.30 -15.12
CA VAL A 76 35.65 -22.11 -15.84
C VAL A 76 37.06 -21.53 -15.61
N TYR A 77 37.19 -20.21 -15.39
CA TYR A 77 38.48 -19.59 -15.06
C TYR A 77 39.04 -20.11 -13.73
N ASP A 78 38.19 -20.37 -12.74
CA ASP A 78 38.65 -20.83 -11.42
C ASP A 78 38.84 -22.35 -11.35
N LEU A 79 38.03 -23.13 -12.06
CA LEU A 79 38.00 -24.59 -11.92
C LEU A 79 38.97 -25.34 -12.85
N ASN A 80 39.26 -24.81 -14.04
CA ASN A 80 40.10 -25.48 -15.03
C ASN A 80 41.35 -24.65 -15.37
N LYS A 81 42.43 -24.83 -14.62
CA LYS A 81 43.78 -24.26 -14.88
C LYS A 81 44.29 -24.45 -16.33
N ASN A 82 43.70 -25.36 -17.10
CA ASN A 82 44.07 -25.66 -18.48
C ASN A 82 43.33 -24.85 -19.55
N TYR A 83 42.14 -24.30 -19.27
CA TYR A 83 41.47 -23.39 -20.21
C TYR A 83 41.77 -21.95 -19.83
N THR A 84 43.01 -21.60 -20.20
CA THR A 84 43.59 -20.28 -20.37
C THR A 84 43.71 -19.44 -19.10
N ASN A 85 44.94 -19.35 -18.59
CA ASN A 85 45.46 -18.27 -17.73
C ASN A 85 45.41 -16.89 -18.40
N LYS A 86 44.39 -16.63 -19.24
CA LYS A 86 44.22 -15.38 -19.95
C LYS A 86 43.66 -14.35 -18.99
N ILE A 87 44.29 -13.20 -18.98
CA ILE A 87 43.94 -12.05 -18.19
C ILE A 87 42.76 -11.37 -18.88
N VAL A 88 41.63 -11.34 -18.17
CA VAL A 88 40.37 -10.79 -18.68
C VAL A 88 40.31 -9.27 -18.54
N GLY A 89 40.91 -8.74 -17.48
CA GLY A 89 40.98 -7.29 -17.28
C GLY A 89 41.83 -6.61 -18.35
N VAL A 90 41.37 -5.45 -18.82
CA VAL A 90 42.09 -4.61 -19.78
C VAL A 90 42.17 -3.17 -19.31
N CYS A 91 43.12 -2.42 -19.86
CA CYS A 91 43.25 -0.99 -19.69
C CYS A 91 43.11 -0.24 -21.02
N SER A 92 42.53 0.96 -20.99
CA SER A 92 42.67 1.92 -22.08
C SER A 92 44.05 2.57 -22.01
N GLN A 93 44.55 3.06 -23.15
CA GLN A 93 45.85 3.74 -23.19
C GLN A 93 45.87 4.96 -22.25
N GLU A 94 44.78 5.73 -22.21
CA GLU A 94 44.62 6.91 -21.39
C GLU A 94 44.63 6.57 -19.89
N ALA A 95 43.89 5.53 -19.49
CA ALA A 95 43.81 5.09 -18.09
C ALA A 95 45.15 4.49 -17.61
N PHE A 96 45.82 3.72 -18.47
CA PHE A 96 47.16 3.18 -18.19
C PHE A 96 48.19 4.29 -17.98
N ASN A 97 48.24 5.28 -18.88
CA ASN A 97 49.17 6.41 -18.79
C ASN A 97 48.97 7.23 -17.51
N LYS A 98 47.74 7.34 -17.02
CA LYS A 98 47.40 8.01 -15.75
C LYS A 98 47.59 7.15 -14.51
N LYS A 99 47.95 5.87 -14.66
CA LYS A 99 48.02 4.88 -13.57
C LYS A 99 46.68 4.67 -12.84
N GLU A 100 45.57 4.90 -13.53
CA GLU A 100 44.20 4.67 -13.03
C GLU A 100 43.72 3.24 -13.30
N CYS A 101 44.49 2.47 -14.06
CA CYS A 101 44.20 1.09 -14.41
C CYS A 101 45.47 0.23 -14.31
N SER A 102 45.32 -0.98 -13.79
CA SER A 102 46.33 -2.02 -13.80
C SER A 102 45.66 -3.39 -14.00
N THR A 103 46.37 -4.31 -14.65
CA THR A 103 45.94 -5.70 -14.82
C THR A 103 46.95 -6.62 -14.15
N SER A 104 46.62 -7.90 -14.05
CA SER A 104 47.65 -8.93 -13.87
C SER A 104 48.74 -8.79 -14.95
N LYS A 105 49.98 -9.15 -14.60
CA LYS A 105 51.11 -8.99 -15.53
C LYS A 105 51.05 -10.01 -16.66
N CYS A 106 50.95 -9.53 -17.90
CA CYS A 106 51.11 -10.37 -19.09
C CYS A 106 52.58 -10.45 -19.52
N LYS A 107 53.00 -11.56 -20.12
CA LYS A 107 54.32 -11.73 -20.73
C LYS A 107 54.25 -11.63 -22.25
N SER A 108 53.12 -12.01 -22.82
CA SER A 108 52.85 -12.12 -24.24
C SER A 108 51.40 -11.73 -24.56
N ASN A 109 51.08 -11.49 -25.83
CA ASN A 109 49.72 -11.16 -26.26
C ASN A 109 48.74 -12.28 -25.93
N GLU A 110 49.21 -13.52 -26.00
CA GLU A 110 48.45 -14.74 -25.74
C GLU A 110 48.00 -14.86 -24.27
N ASP A 111 48.66 -14.15 -23.35
CA ASP A 111 48.25 -14.08 -21.95
C ASP A 111 47.07 -13.12 -21.75
N CYS A 112 46.73 -12.27 -22.72
CA CYS A 112 45.61 -11.35 -22.64
C CYS A 112 44.42 -11.90 -23.42
N ILE A 113 43.22 -11.77 -22.87
CA ILE A 113 42.01 -12.14 -23.62
C ILE A 113 41.84 -11.24 -24.86
N SER A 114 42.23 -9.95 -24.76
CA SER A 114 42.24 -8.97 -25.86
C SER A 114 43.31 -9.21 -26.92
N ASN A 115 44.19 -10.18 -26.71
CA ASN A 115 45.37 -10.45 -27.53
C ASN A 115 46.31 -9.25 -27.68
N ASN A 116 46.40 -8.39 -26.65
CA ASN A 116 47.18 -7.15 -26.70
C ASN A 116 47.86 -6.89 -25.34
N CYS A 117 49.12 -7.29 -25.21
CA CYS A 117 49.97 -7.08 -24.04
C CYS A 117 50.97 -5.97 -24.32
N VAL A 118 50.88 -4.86 -23.59
CA VAL A 118 51.78 -3.71 -23.72
C VAL A 118 52.41 -3.41 -22.37
N ASN A 119 53.74 -3.44 -22.31
CA ASN A 119 54.50 -3.18 -21.07
C ASN A 119 54.03 -4.02 -19.87
N GLY A 120 53.67 -5.27 -20.12
CA GLY A 120 53.16 -6.20 -19.11
C GLY A 120 51.74 -5.93 -18.62
N THR A 121 50.98 -5.07 -19.31
CA THR A 121 49.56 -4.81 -19.02
C THR A 121 48.70 -5.19 -20.21
N CYS A 122 47.56 -5.83 -19.96
CA CYS A 122 46.61 -6.13 -21.03
C CYS A 122 45.85 -4.87 -21.42
N MET A 123 45.94 -4.50 -22.69
CA MET A 123 45.32 -3.30 -23.24
C MET A 123 44.04 -3.65 -23.99
N SER A 124 43.07 -2.73 -23.99
CA SER A 124 41.85 -2.92 -24.77
C SER A 124 42.15 -3.00 -26.27
N ASN A 125 41.30 -3.72 -27.00
CA ASN A 125 41.41 -3.87 -28.44
C ASN A 125 40.11 -3.42 -29.11
N PRO A 126 40.06 -2.20 -29.69
CA PRO A 126 38.83 -1.66 -30.26
C PRO A 126 38.24 -2.49 -31.40
N SER A 127 39.07 -3.32 -32.07
CA SER A 127 38.61 -4.18 -33.17
C SER A 127 37.89 -5.43 -32.67
N SER A 128 38.09 -5.80 -31.40
CA SER A 128 37.48 -6.99 -30.77
C SER A 128 37.33 -6.72 -29.27
N PRO A 129 36.34 -5.87 -28.90
CA PRO A 129 36.15 -5.44 -27.51
C PRO A 129 35.64 -6.59 -26.66
N ILE A 130 36.03 -6.60 -25.39
CA ILE A 130 35.55 -7.60 -24.44
C ILE A 130 34.19 -7.17 -23.91
N ILE A 131 33.21 -8.07 -24.01
CA ILE A 131 31.86 -7.88 -23.50
C ILE A 131 31.69 -8.71 -22.23
N LEU A 132 31.23 -8.08 -21.15
CA LEU A 132 30.79 -8.76 -19.93
C LEU A 132 29.29 -8.98 -20.02
N CYS A 133 28.91 -10.24 -19.91
CA CYS A 133 27.54 -10.68 -19.74
C CYS A 133 27.33 -11.14 -18.31
N SER A 134 26.44 -10.50 -17.57
CA SER A 134 26.15 -10.86 -16.19
C SER A 134 24.71 -10.55 -15.84
N ASN A 135 24.23 -11.14 -14.75
CA ASN A 135 22.91 -10.85 -14.21
C ASN A 135 22.78 -9.36 -13.90
N GLU A 136 21.65 -8.79 -14.31
CA GLU A 136 21.15 -7.48 -13.96
C GLU A 136 19.66 -7.63 -13.61
N TYR A 137 19.09 -6.65 -12.92
CA TYR A 137 17.68 -6.66 -12.52
C TYR A 137 16.91 -5.56 -13.22
N ASP A 138 15.79 -5.93 -13.85
CA ASP A 138 14.79 -5.01 -14.37
C ASP A 138 13.44 -5.32 -13.71
N GLN A 139 12.88 -4.35 -12.99
CA GLN A 139 11.61 -4.50 -12.25
C GLN A 139 11.58 -5.73 -11.31
N GLY A 140 12.71 -6.06 -10.69
CA GLY A 140 12.85 -7.23 -9.81
C GLY A 140 13.02 -8.57 -10.53
N SER A 141 12.87 -8.61 -11.86
CA SER A 141 13.14 -9.80 -12.66
C SER A 141 14.62 -9.81 -13.10
N PRO A 142 15.39 -10.88 -12.81
CA PRO A 142 16.76 -10.96 -13.27
C PRO A 142 16.82 -11.32 -14.75
N TYR A 143 17.76 -10.70 -15.47
CA TYR A 143 18.06 -11.01 -16.87
C TYR A 143 19.57 -10.89 -17.12
N ILE A 144 20.05 -11.44 -18.23
CA ILE A 144 21.46 -11.31 -18.63
C ILE A 144 21.66 -10.04 -19.43
N LYS A 145 22.47 -9.13 -18.90
CA LYS A 145 22.90 -7.90 -19.58
C LYS A 145 24.31 -8.08 -20.12
N CYS A 146 24.54 -7.70 -21.37
CA CYS A 146 25.82 -7.88 -22.08
C CYS A 146 26.33 -6.56 -22.66
N ASN A 147 27.38 -6.00 -22.07
CA ASN A 147 27.95 -4.72 -22.48
C ASN A 147 29.47 -4.69 -22.28
N LYS A 148 30.15 -3.68 -22.83
CA LYS A 148 31.61 -3.55 -22.76
C LYS A 148 32.10 -3.46 -21.31
N ILE A 149 33.22 -4.12 -21.03
CA ILE A 149 33.83 -4.12 -19.69
C ILE A 149 34.50 -2.78 -19.37
N ALA A 150 34.94 -2.61 -18.11
CA ALA A 150 35.69 -1.44 -17.71
C ALA A 150 36.94 -1.20 -18.60
N TYR A 151 37.21 0.06 -18.90
CA TYR A 151 38.31 0.56 -19.73
C TYR A 151 38.27 0.18 -21.23
N GLU A 152 37.22 -0.49 -21.68
CA GLU A 152 36.93 -0.60 -23.11
C GLU A 152 36.45 0.74 -23.69
N LYS A 153 36.72 0.98 -24.97
CA LYS A 153 36.32 2.22 -25.64
C LYS A 153 34.80 2.30 -25.82
N CYS A 154 34.20 3.44 -25.49
CA CYS A 154 32.75 3.67 -25.59
C CYS A 154 32.43 5.05 -26.16
N ASN A 155 31.27 5.21 -26.79
CA ASN A 155 30.79 6.53 -27.22
C ASN A 155 29.71 7.08 -26.28
N ASN A 156 28.89 6.18 -25.74
CA ASN A 156 27.75 6.46 -24.87
C ASN A 156 27.75 5.54 -23.63
N ASN A 157 26.95 5.91 -22.64
CA ASN A 157 26.86 5.18 -21.37
C ASN A 157 26.31 3.76 -21.52
N ASN A 158 25.33 3.57 -22.40
CA ASN A 158 24.69 2.28 -22.62
C ASN A 158 25.56 1.27 -23.38
N GLU A 159 26.74 1.65 -23.89
CA GLU A 159 27.74 0.69 -24.37
C GLU A 159 28.47 -0.02 -23.23
N CYS A 160 28.50 0.56 -22.03
CA CYS A 160 29.26 0.08 -20.88
C CYS A 160 28.40 -0.75 -19.93
N PHE A 161 28.96 -1.82 -19.37
CA PHE A 161 28.29 -2.63 -18.36
C PHE A 161 27.95 -1.81 -17.11
N SER A 162 28.85 -0.89 -16.73
CA SER A 162 28.68 0.07 -15.64
C SER A 162 27.71 1.23 -15.92
N GLU A 163 27.14 1.29 -17.14
CA GLU A 163 26.30 2.39 -17.63
C GLU A 163 26.99 3.77 -17.59
N ASN A 164 28.32 3.77 -17.61
CA ASN A 164 29.12 4.97 -17.42
C ASN A 164 30.27 5.02 -18.42
N CYS A 165 30.11 5.84 -19.46
CA CYS A 165 31.17 6.15 -20.39
C CYS A 165 31.84 7.46 -19.96
N THR A 166 33.12 7.38 -19.62
CA THR A 166 33.86 8.54 -19.12
C THR A 166 34.01 9.61 -20.20
N LYS A 167 34.37 10.84 -19.79
CA LYS A 167 34.69 11.94 -20.73
C LYS A 167 35.81 11.57 -21.71
N ASN A 168 36.72 10.69 -21.29
CA ASN A 168 37.83 10.19 -22.12
C ASN A 168 37.42 9.00 -23.02
N LYS A 169 36.13 8.71 -23.15
CA LYS A 169 35.57 7.70 -24.07
C LYS A 169 35.99 6.26 -23.76
N PHE A 170 36.11 5.92 -22.48
CA PHE A 170 36.23 4.54 -22.01
C PHE A 170 35.25 4.22 -20.88
N CYS A 171 34.86 2.96 -20.75
CA CYS A 171 33.91 2.50 -19.73
C CYS A 171 34.52 2.61 -18.34
N SER A 172 33.79 3.21 -17.40
CA SER A 172 34.22 3.33 -16.01
C SER A 172 34.15 1.97 -15.31
N LYS A 173 35.07 1.72 -14.36
CA LYS A 173 34.93 0.62 -13.38
C LYS A 173 33.81 0.90 -12.37
N ASN A 174 33.58 2.18 -12.06
CA ASN A 174 32.54 2.60 -11.12
C ASN A 174 31.21 2.71 -11.86
N TYR A 175 30.20 2.01 -11.33
CA TYR A 175 28.82 2.17 -11.75
C TYR A 175 28.33 3.59 -11.53
N ASP A 176 27.60 4.13 -12.50
CA ASP A 176 26.88 5.39 -12.33
C ASP A 176 25.57 5.14 -11.56
N TYR A 177 25.69 4.88 -10.25
CA TYR A 177 24.55 4.74 -9.35
C TYR A 177 23.63 5.97 -9.37
N SER A 178 24.18 7.14 -9.74
CA SER A 178 23.45 8.40 -9.73
C SER A 178 22.21 8.41 -10.63
N LYS A 179 22.13 7.54 -11.65
CA LYS A 179 20.93 7.41 -12.49
C LYS A 179 19.82 6.59 -11.84
N LYS A 180 20.15 5.44 -11.27
CA LYS A 180 19.17 4.56 -10.62
C LYS A 180 18.62 5.21 -9.34
N ASP A 181 19.48 5.87 -8.58
CA ASP A 181 19.07 6.55 -7.34
C ASP A 181 18.17 7.75 -7.64
N LYS A 182 18.46 8.53 -8.70
CA LYS A 182 17.60 9.66 -9.09
C LYS A 182 16.23 9.22 -9.55
N ALA A 183 16.12 8.14 -10.33
CA ALA A 183 14.83 7.63 -10.78
C ALA A 183 13.97 7.16 -9.60
N SER A 184 14.58 6.41 -8.67
CA SER A 184 13.91 5.90 -7.47
C SER A 184 13.53 7.02 -6.51
N ALA A 185 14.43 7.99 -6.26
CA ALA A 185 14.15 9.16 -5.45
C ALA A 185 13.05 10.04 -6.06
N LEU A 186 13.02 10.22 -7.39
CA LEU A 186 11.96 10.96 -8.08
C LEU A 186 10.62 10.24 -7.97
N PHE A 187 10.61 8.91 -8.02
CA PHE A 187 9.41 8.10 -7.82
C PHE A 187 8.87 8.24 -6.38
N LEU A 188 9.74 8.11 -5.37
CA LEU A 188 9.38 8.31 -3.96
C LEU A 188 8.87 9.74 -3.71
N LEU A 189 9.52 10.75 -4.27
CA LEU A 189 9.07 12.14 -4.16
C LEU A 189 7.65 12.34 -4.73
N LYS A 190 7.36 11.75 -5.90
CA LYS A 190 6.02 11.80 -6.49
C LYS A 190 4.97 11.09 -5.65
N ALA A 191 5.30 9.95 -5.05
CA ALA A 191 4.41 9.22 -4.15
C ALA A 191 4.06 10.05 -2.90
N VAL A 192 5.07 10.68 -2.27
CA VAL A 192 4.86 11.56 -1.11
C VAL A 192 3.99 12.77 -1.46
N VAL A 193 4.25 13.44 -2.58
CA VAL A 193 3.43 14.58 -3.05
C VAL A 193 1.98 14.13 -3.33
N GLY A 194 1.79 12.96 -3.95
CA GLY A 194 0.46 12.38 -4.17
C GLY A 194 -0.29 12.13 -2.86
N LEU A 195 0.39 11.60 -1.84
CA LEU A 195 -0.20 11.33 -0.52
C LEU A 195 -0.60 12.63 0.19
N ILE A 196 0.22 13.68 0.11
CA ILE A 196 -0.12 15.01 0.65
C ILE A 196 -1.38 15.57 -0.03
N ILE A 197 -1.50 15.45 -1.35
CA ILE A 197 -2.69 15.91 -2.09
C ILE A 197 -3.95 15.14 -1.64
N LEU A 198 -3.85 13.82 -1.45
CA LEU A 198 -4.96 13.01 -0.95
C LEU A 198 -5.40 13.43 0.46
N ILE A 199 -4.45 13.73 1.35
CA ILE A 199 -4.76 14.25 2.70
C ILE A 199 -5.48 15.60 2.60
N LEU A 200 -5.01 16.53 1.76
CA LEU A 200 -5.65 17.84 1.58
C LEU A 200 -7.08 17.69 1.02
N ILE A 201 -7.30 16.80 0.06
CA ILE A 201 -8.64 16.52 -0.48
C ILE A 201 -9.53 15.94 0.61
N SER A 202 -9.03 15.00 1.41
CA SER A 202 -9.78 14.43 2.55
C SER A 202 -10.21 15.51 3.54
N LEU A 203 -9.30 16.42 3.92
CA LEU A 203 -9.61 17.54 4.82
C LEU A 203 -10.67 18.48 4.23
N ILE A 204 -10.62 18.77 2.93
CA ILE A 204 -11.64 19.57 2.24
C ILE A 204 -12.99 18.86 2.26
N ILE A 205 -13.03 17.55 1.96
CA ILE A 205 -14.26 16.76 1.98
C ILE A 205 -14.85 16.72 3.39
N SER A 206 -14.04 16.50 4.43
CA SER A 206 -14.52 16.52 5.82
C SER A 206 -15.15 17.86 6.18
N LYS A 207 -14.55 18.98 5.74
CA LYS A 207 -15.13 20.32 5.94
C LYS A 207 -16.44 20.53 5.16
N LEU A 208 -16.54 19.99 3.95
CA LEU A 208 -17.78 20.06 3.16
C LEU A 208 -18.89 19.22 3.78
N LEU A 209 -18.57 18.05 4.35
CA LEU A 209 -19.52 17.19 5.05
C LEU A 209 -20.02 17.85 6.34
N GLU A 210 -19.13 18.42 7.16
CA GLU A 210 -19.53 19.23 8.33
C GLU A 210 -20.46 20.37 7.91
N CYS A 211 -20.16 21.10 6.83
CA CYS A 211 -21.05 22.16 6.34
C CYS A 211 -22.41 21.66 5.83
N SER A 212 -22.52 20.40 5.40
CA SER A 212 -23.78 19.83 4.95
C SER A 212 -24.71 19.46 6.11
N SER A 213 -24.17 18.97 7.23
CA SER A 213 -24.99 18.63 8.40
C SER A 213 -25.58 19.88 9.08
N TYR A 214 -24.86 21.00 9.07
CA TYR A 214 -25.38 22.26 9.63
C TYR A 214 -26.61 22.80 8.90
N LYS A 215 -26.79 22.49 7.61
CA LYS A 215 -27.97 22.95 6.87
C LYS A 215 -29.24 22.20 7.25
N GLU A 216 -29.12 20.92 7.57
CA GLU A 216 -30.29 20.08 7.89
C GLU A 216 -30.82 20.36 9.30
N GLU A 217 -29.94 20.67 10.26
CA GLU A 217 -30.35 21.11 11.61
C GLU A 217 -31.04 22.49 11.59
N GLU A 218 -30.60 23.41 10.74
CA GLU A 218 -31.22 24.75 10.65
C GLU A 218 -32.64 24.67 10.06
N GLU A 219 -32.85 23.82 9.05
CA GLU A 219 -34.16 23.57 8.45
C GLU A 219 -35.12 22.86 9.44
N TYR A 220 -34.63 21.87 10.19
CA TYR A 220 -35.44 21.18 11.21
C TYR A 220 -35.86 22.10 12.36
N MET A 221 -34.94 22.95 12.83
CA MET A 221 -35.25 23.94 13.87
C MET A 221 -36.31 24.94 13.39
N GLU A 222 -36.22 25.41 12.14
CA GLU A 222 -37.21 26.33 11.56
C GLU A 222 -38.60 25.68 11.44
N GLU A 223 -38.69 24.40 11.06
CA GLU A 223 -39.95 23.65 11.05
C GLU A 223 -40.54 23.48 12.47
N GLU A 224 -39.72 23.13 13.47
CA GLU A 224 -40.18 22.98 14.86
C GLU A 224 -40.72 24.30 15.45
N TYR A 225 -40.05 25.42 15.17
CA TYR A 225 -40.52 26.75 15.58
C TYR A 225 -41.88 27.11 14.95
N LEU A 226 -42.08 26.79 13.66
CA LEU A 226 -43.35 27.04 12.98
C LEU A 226 -44.49 26.16 13.52
N GLU A 227 -44.22 24.90 13.87
CA GLU A 227 -45.20 24.02 14.52
C GLU A 227 -45.58 24.51 15.91
N GLU A 228 -44.62 24.94 16.73
CA GLU A 228 -44.90 25.52 18.05
C GLU A 228 -45.75 26.79 17.94
N GLU A 229 -45.44 27.68 16.99
CA GLU A 229 -46.23 28.90 16.76
C GLU A 229 -47.67 28.56 16.33
N TYR A 230 -47.85 27.61 15.42
CA TYR A 230 -49.16 27.15 14.96
C TYR A 230 -50.01 26.53 16.09
N MET A 231 -49.39 25.70 16.95
CA MET A 231 -50.09 25.08 18.07
C MET A 231 -50.52 26.10 19.13
N ASN A 232 -49.68 27.10 19.40
CA ASN A 232 -50.01 28.18 20.33
C ASN A 232 -51.19 29.03 19.81
N GLU A 233 -51.22 29.37 18.52
CA GLU A 233 -52.32 30.12 17.89
C GLU A 233 -53.66 29.37 18.00
N LYS A 234 -53.64 28.04 17.81
CA LYS A 234 -54.85 27.19 17.91
C LYS A 234 -55.40 27.13 19.34
N VAL A 235 -54.52 27.10 20.35
CA VAL A 235 -54.91 27.11 21.76
C VAL A 235 -55.55 28.45 22.14
N GLU A 236 -55.02 29.58 21.68
CA GLU A 236 -55.62 30.90 21.92
C GLU A 236 -57.02 31.01 21.30
N LYS A 237 -57.20 30.57 20.06
CA LYS A 237 -58.51 30.50 19.39
C LYS A 237 -59.50 29.55 20.08
N GLY A 238 -59.00 28.51 20.75
CA GLY A 238 -59.82 27.60 21.56
C GLY A 238 -60.32 28.23 22.86
N LYS A 239 -59.48 29.04 23.54
CA LYS A 239 -59.84 29.72 24.79
C LYS A 239 -60.93 30.76 24.58
N THR A 240 -60.84 31.57 23.53
CA THR A 240 -61.86 32.58 23.21
C THR A 240 -63.22 31.95 22.92
N ASN A 241 -63.26 30.86 22.16
CA ASN A 241 -64.51 30.12 21.91
C ASN A 241 -65.13 29.51 23.18
N LYS A 242 -64.30 29.06 24.15
CA LYS A 242 -64.79 28.54 25.42
C LYS A 242 -65.35 29.65 26.31
N GLU A 243 -64.68 30.80 26.36
CA GLU A 243 -65.14 31.98 27.10
C GLU A 243 -66.47 32.51 26.54
N ASP A 244 -66.60 32.58 25.21
CA ASP A 244 -67.85 33.01 24.55
C ASP A 244 -69.03 32.05 24.84
N LYS A 245 -68.79 30.73 24.86
CA LYS A 245 -69.82 29.74 25.24
C LYS A 245 -70.22 29.85 26.72
N ILE A 246 -69.27 30.08 27.63
CA ILE A 246 -69.53 30.26 29.07
C ILE A 246 -70.31 31.56 29.33
N ILE A 247 -69.96 32.65 28.64
CA ILE A 247 -70.70 33.93 28.73
C ILE A 247 -72.15 33.72 28.26
N LYS A 248 -72.35 33.05 27.13
CA LYS A 248 -73.69 32.74 26.60
C LYS A 248 -74.53 31.90 27.58
N GLN A 249 -73.93 30.91 28.24
CA GLN A 249 -74.61 30.08 29.25
C GLN A 249 -75.00 30.91 30.49
N ASN A 250 -74.13 31.79 30.95
CA ASN A 250 -74.40 32.66 32.10
C ASN A 250 -75.51 33.69 31.81
N ASP A 251 -75.61 34.18 30.57
CA ASP A 251 -76.69 35.08 30.16
C ASP A 251 -78.06 34.37 30.11
N ILE A 252 -78.09 33.08 29.73
CA ILE A 252 -79.30 32.25 29.79
C ILE A 252 -79.74 32.05 31.25
N ILE A 253 -78.81 31.69 32.15
CA ILE A 253 -79.09 31.48 33.58
C ILE A 253 -79.59 32.78 34.25
N LYS A 254 -79.06 33.95 33.87
CA LYS A 254 -79.53 35.25 34.38
C LYS A 254 -80.95 35.57 33.91
N LYS A 255 -81.31 35.26 32.66
CA LYS A 255 -82.68 35.44 32.14
C LYS A 255 -83.68 34.55 32.88
N GLU A 256 -83.31 33.32 33.22
CA GLU A 256 -84.17 32.42 34.00
C GLU A 256 -84.37 32.92 35.44
N LYS A 257 -83.34 33.46 36.09
CA LYS A 257 -83.47 34.04 37.44
C LYS A 257 -84.33 35.30 37.47
N SER A 258 -84.31 36.13 36.42
CA SER A 258 -85.13 37.34 36.36
C SER A 258 -86.62 37.06 36.07
N ASN A 259 -86.97 35.87 35.57
CA ASN A 259 -88.36 35.47 35.35
C ASN A 259 -88.99 34.79 36.57
N ASN A 260 -88.23 34.52 37.62
CA ASN A 260 -88.72 33.81 38.81
C ASN A 260 -89.20 34.75 39.94
N ASP A 261 -89.07 36.07 39.77
CA ASP A 261 -89.52 37.07 40.76
C ASP A 261 -90.87 37.70 40.40
N ASN A 262 -91.54 37.27 39.33
CA ASN A 262 -92.91 37.69 39.01
C ASN A 262 -93.66 36.56 38.30
N ASN A 263 -94.37 35.71 39.07
CA ASN A 263 -95.69 35.21 38.67
C ASN A 263 -96.32 34.36 39.78
N ASP A 264 -97.27 34.98 40.49
CA ASP A 264 -98.52 34.32 40.85
C ASP A 264 -99.34 34.19 39.55
N ASN A 265 -99.39 33.00 38.96
CA ASN A 265 -100.60 32.44 38.34
C ASN A 265 -100.31 31.09 37.67
N ASP A 266 -101.22 30.15 37.93
CA ASP A 266 -101.27 28.81 37.37
C ASP A 266 -101.36 28.78 35.84
N ASN A 267 -100.80 27.69 35.29
CA ASN A 267 -100.70 27.29 33.88
C ASN A 267 -99.54 27.90 33.09
N ASP A 268 -98.40 27.21 33.08
CA ASP A 268 -97.61 26.95 31.86
C ASP A 268 -96.49 25.93 32.17
N ILE A 269 -96.84 24.64 32.11
CA ILE A 269 -95.90 23.52 32.33
C ILE A 269 -95.08 23.18 31.06
N GLU A 270 -95.50 23.65 29.88
CA GLU A 270 -94.92 23.20 28.60
C GLU A 270 -93.67 24.01 28.13
N LYS A 271 -93.33 25.12 28.79
CA LYS A 271 -92.20 25.98 28.38
C LYS A 271 -90.87 25.71 29.11
N ASN A 272 -90.92 25.00 30.24
CA ASN A 272 -89.72 24.66 31.03
C ASN A 272 -88.96 23.43 30.51
N GLU A 273 -89.60 22.53 29.75
CA GLU A 273 -88.91 21.36 29.19
C GLU A 273 -87.94 21.73 28.06
N THR A 274 -88.22 22.79 27.28
CA THR A 274 -87.36 23.21 26.16
C THR A 274 -86.02 23.77 26.62
N ASN A 275 -85.98 24.53 27.73
CA ASN A 275 -84.73 25.08 28.27
C ASN A 275 -83.83 24.03 28.93
N VAL A 276 -84.42 22.99 29.54
CA VAL A 276 -83.64 21.92 30.19
C VAL A 276 -82.90 21.08 29.15
N ASN A 277 -83.47 20.90 27.96
CA ASN A 277 -82.80 20.17 26.87
C ASN A 277 -81.62 20.96 26.28
N GLU A 278 -81.73 22.28 26.10
CA GLU A 278 -80.63 23.13 25.64
C GLU A 278 -79.46 23.15 26.66
N ILE A 279 -79.75 23.16 27.96
CA ILE A 279 -78.73 23.10 29.02
C ILE A 279 -78.01 21.75 29.04
N ASN A 280 -78.73 20.66 28.75
CA ASN A 280 -78.14 19.32 28.73
C ASN A 280 -77.25 19.10 27.48
N GLU A 281 -77.63 19.63 26.32
CA GLU A 281 -76.76 19.60 25.13
C GLU A 281 -75.44 20.37 25.37
N ILE A 282 -75.51 21.55 25.99
CA ILE A 282 -74.31 22.34 26.32
C ILE A 282 -73.40 21.59 27.32
N LYS A 283 -73.95 20.87 28.29
CA LYS A 283 -73.16 20.06 29.24
C LYS A 283 -72.45 18.89 28.57
N VAL A 284 -73.09 18.26 27.58
CA VAL A 284 -72.48 17.16 26.82
C VAL A 284 -71.29 17.68 25.99
N GLU A 285 -71.44 18.81 25.30
CA GLU A 285 -70.34 19.43 24.55
C GLU A 285 -69.16 19.85 25.45
N ILE A 286 -69.41 20.34 26.66
CA ILE A 286 -68.35 20.74 27.61
C ILE A 286 -67.56 19.52 28.09
N ASN A 287 -68.23 18.41 28.41
CA ASN A 287 -67.57 17.20 28.88
C ASN A 287 -66.74 16.52 27.77
N GLU A 288 -67.20 16.58 26.52
CA GLU A 288 -66.44 16.07 25.38
C GLU A 288 -65.15 16.87 25.13
N PHE A 289 -65.19 18.18 25.35
CA PHE A 289 -64.02 19.06 25.26
C PHE A 289 -62.97 18.79 26.37
N GLU A 290 -63.40 18.50 27.60
CA GLU A 290 -62.48 18.19 28.71
C GLU A 290 -61.77 16.84 28.55
N ASN A 291 -62.45 15.84 27.99
CA ASN A 291 -61.84 14.55 27.68
C ASN A 291 -60.76 14.65 26.58
N ASN A 292 -60.95 15.50 25.58
CA ASN A 292 -59.95 15.68 24.51
C ASN A 292 -58.65 16.34 25.00
N ASN A 293 -58.73 17.32 25.90
CA ASN A 293 -57.54 17.93 26.52
C ASN A 293 -56.72 16.95 27.37
N THR A 294 -57.36 15.91 27.92
CA THR A 294 -56.66 14.91 28.75
C THR A 294 -55.82 13.94 27.90
N ASN A 295 -56.21 13.72 26.64
CA ASN A 295 -55.43 12.89 25.72
C ASN A 295 -54.21 13.60 25.13
N GLU A 296 -54.26 14.92 24.90
CA GLU A 296 -53.10 15.68 24.42
C GLU A 296 -51.92 15.68 25.42
N ASN A 297 -52.21 15.75 26.72
CA ASN A 297 -51.16 15.68 27.76
C ASN A 297 -50.46 14.31 27.84
N LYS A 298 -51.08 13.23 27.38
CA LYS A 298 -50.43 11.91 27.29
C LYS A 298 -49.45 11.80 26.13
N ILE A 299 -49.67 12.54 25.05
CA ILE A 299 -48.81 12.51 23.86
C ILE A 299 -47.48 13.22 24.15
N LYS A 300 -47.49 14.35 24.89
CA LYS A 300 -46.26 15.08 25.27
C LYS A 300 -45.27 14.25 26.11
N ASN A 301 -45.76 13.33 26.95
CA ASN A 301 -44.87 12.50 27.80
C ASN A 301 -44.17 11.35 27.06
N ASN A 302 -44.70 10.90 25.92
CA ASN A 302 -44.10 9.78 25.20
C ASN A 302 -42.88 10.19 24.37
N ASN A 303 -42.86 11.42 23.84
CA ASN A 303 -41.73 11.90 23.02
C ASN A 303 -40.44 12.15 23.84
N THR A 304 -40.55 12.41 25.15
CA THR A 304 -39.38 12.62 26.03
C THR A 304 -38.57 11.33 26.24
N ASN A 305 -39.21 10.15 26.22
CA ASN A 305 -38.53 8.87 26.45
C ASN A 305 -37.73 8.37 25.24
N GLU A 306 -38.06 8.81 24.02
CA GLU A 306 -37.39 8.36 22.80
C GLU A 306 -36.01 9.02 22.61
N ASN A 307 -35.85 10.26 23.12
CA ASN A 307 -34.58 10.99 23.09
C ASN A 307 -33.52 10.43 24.08
N GLU A 308 -33.94 9.83 25.20
CA GLU A 308 -33.01 9.18 26.14
C GLU A 308 -32.38 7.90 25.57
N MET A 309 -33.06 7.19 24.66
CA MET A 309 -32.51 5.98 24.03
C MET A 309 -31.39 6.28 23.01
N LYS A 310 -31.41 7.42 22.31
CA LYS A 310 -30.37 7.78 21.34
C LYS A 310 -29.01 8.08 21.99
N ILE A 311 -29.01 8.70 23.17
CA ILE A 311 -27.79 9.11 23.88
C ILE A 311 -26.98 7.90 24.40
N ASN A 312 -27.62 6.78 24.72
CA ASN A 312 -26.92 5.60 25.23
C ASN A 312 -26.13 4.84 24.14
N ASN A 313 -26.58 4.85 22.88
CA ASN A 313 -25.90 4.12 21.80
C ASN A 313 -24.58 4.79 21.36
N GLU A 314 -24.44 6.11 21.49
CA GLU A 314 -23.20 6.80 21.10
C GLU A 314 -22.02 6.53 22.06
N ASN A 315 -22.32 6.21 23.32
CA ASN A 315 -21.29 5.96 24.33
C ASN A 315 -20.64 4.57 24.19
N GLU A 316 -21.35 3.57 23.64
CA GLU A 316 -20.77 2.24 23.36
C GLU A 316 -19.76 2.27 22.22
N ILE A 317 -19.95 3.12 21.20
CA ILE A 317 -19.06 3.20 20.04
C ILE A 317 -17.70 3.83 20.41
N LYS A 318 -17.66 4.78 21.36
CA LYS A 318 -16.39 5.39 21.81
C LYS A 318 -15.48 4.44 22.59
N ASN A 319 -16.04 3.48 23.32
CA ASN A 319 -15.24 2.52 24.09
C ASN A 319 -14.51 1.50 23.21
N ASN A 320 -15.10 1.08 22.08
CA ASN A 320 -14.48 0.08 21.21
C ASN A 320 -13.23 0.61 20.48
N ASN A 321 -13.19 1.90 20.12
CA ASN A 321 -12.03 2.51 19.46
C ASN A 321 -10.81 2.70 20.38
N THR A 322 -10.98 2.59 21.69
CA THR A 322 -9.87 2.75 22.65
C THR A 322 -9.04 1.47 22.77
N ASN A 323 -9.63 0.29 22.53
CA ASN A 323 -8.95 -1.00 22.62
C ASN A 323 -8.08 -1.33 21.40
N GLU A 324 -8.36 -0.80 20.22
CA GLU A 324 -7.48 -1.00 19.04
C GLU A 324 -6.13 -0.29 19.20
N ASN A 325 -6.10 0.88 19.85
CA ASN A 325 -4.87 1.64 20.06
C ASN A 325 -3.89 0.99 21.07
N GLU A 326 -4.35 0.07 21.94
CA GLU A 326 -3.45 -0.69 22.82
C GLU A 326 -2.75 -1.85 22.08
N ILE A 327 -3.37 -2.40 21.04
CA ILE A 327 -2.82 -3.52 20.27
C ILE A 327 -1.66 -3.05 19.39
N ASP A 328 -1.79 -1.89 18.75
CA ASP A 328 -0.76 -1.33 17.87
C ASP A 328 0.52 -0.91 18.62
N ASN A 329 0.38 -0.46 19.86
CA ASN A 329 1.53 -0.08 20.70
C ASN A 329 2.35 -1.29 21.18
N ASN A 330 1.71 -2.45 21.39
CA ASN A 330 2.42 -3.67 21.78
C ASN A 330 3.22 -4.29 20.63
N ILE A 331 2.69 -4.25 19.41
CA ILE A 331 3.38 -4.78 18.21
C ILE A 331 4.64 -3.95 17.90
N THR A 332 4.57 -2.63 18.10
CA THR A 332 5.70 -1.71 17.81
C THR A 332 6.89 -1.97 18.75
N ASN A 333 6.64 -2.22 20.04
CA ASN A 333 7.69 -2.49 21.03
C ASN A 333 8.39 -3.84 20.82
N GLU A 334 7.71 -4.83 20.25
CA GLU A 334 8.30 -6.15 19.98
C GLU A 334 9.27 -6.10 18.78
N ILE A 335 9.00 -5.23 17.81
CA ILE A 335 9.85 -5.04 16.62
C ILE A 335 11.14 -4.30 16.96
N GLU A 336 11.10 -3.26 17.81
CA GLU A 336 12.30 -2.50 18.21
C GLU A 336 13.30 -3.36 19.02
N ASN A 337 12.81 -4.27 19.85
CA ASN A 337 13.66 -5.18 20.62
C ASN A 337 14.40 -6.19 19.74
N ASN A 338 13.77 -6.67 18.66
CA ASN A 338 14.39 -7.62 17.73
C ASN A 338 15.49 -6.98 16.87
N ILE A 339 15.31 -5.72 16.45
CA ILE A 339 16.32 -4.96 15.69
C ILE A 339 17.57 -4.67 16.54
N THR A 340 17.41 -4.48 17.84
CA THR A 340 18.54 -4.20 18.74
C THR A 340 19.44 -5.42 18.92
N ASN A 341 18.88 -6.63 18.95
CA ASN A 341 19.64 -7.88 19.10
C ASN A 341 20.45 -8.24 17.84
N GLU A 342 19.97 -7.93 16.64
CA GLU A 342 20.73 -8.20 15.40
C GLU A 342 21.99 -7.34 15.30
N ASN A 343 21.95 -6.09 15.77
CA ASN A 343 23.09 -5.18 15.75
C ASN A 343 24.21 -5.55 16.74
N GLU A 344 23.91 -6.28 17.82
CA GLU A 344 24.95 -6.81 18.72
C GLU A 344 25.71 -8.00 18.10
N ILE A 345 25.02 -8.82 17.31
CA ILE A 345 25.63 -9.99 16.66
C ILE A 345 26.62 -9.55 15.57
N GLU A 346 26.27 -8.52 14.78
CA GLU A 346 27.13 -8.01 13.71
C GLU A 346 28.42 -7.34 14.24
N ASN A 347 28.35 -6.69 15.39
CA ASN A 347 29.51 -6.07 16.04
C ASN A 347 30.50 -7.10 16.63
N ASN A 348 30.01 -8.26 17.10
CA ASN A 348 30.88 -9.32 17.62
C ASN A 348 31.68 -10.02 16.51
N ILE A 349 31.07 -10.24 15.33
CA ILE A 349 31.74 -10.87 14.17
C ILE A 349 32.87 -9.97 13.62
N THR A 350 32.73 -8.65 13.74
CA THR A 350 33.72 -7.70 13.24
C THR A 350 34.99 -7.63 14.11
N ASN A 351 34.88 -7.96 15.41
CA ASN A 351 36.02 -7.93 16.34
C ASN A 351 36.89 -9.20 16.30
N GLU A 352 36.31 -10.37 15.99
CA GLU A 352 37.10 -11.62 15.84
C GLU A 352 38.00 -11.60 14.59
N ASN A 353 37.57 -10.95 13.51
CA ASN A 353 38.38 -10.86 12.28
C ASN A 353 39.58 -9.90 12.41
N LYS A 354 39.61 -9.04 13.42
CA LYS A 354 40.71 -8.10 13.67
C LYS A 354 41.87 -8.72 14.44
N THR A 355 41.62 -9.74 15.25
CA THR A 355 42.65 -10.42 16.06
C THR A 355 43.34 -11.56 15.33
N GLY A 356 42.76 -12.11 14.27
CA GLY A 356 43.39 -13.16 13.45
C GLY A 356 44.54 -12.66 12.55
N ASN A 357 44.61 -11.36 12.25
CA ASN A 357 45.52 -10.83 11.23
C ASN A 357 46.87 -10.29 11.76
N GLU A 358 47.09 -10.31 13.08
CA GLU A 358 48.35 -9.85 13.68
C GLU A 358 49.36 -10.98 13.97
N ASN A 359 48.99 -12.25 13.77
CA ASN A 359 49.86 -13.40 14.07
C ASN A 359 50.57 -14.02 12.86
N GLU A 360 50.44 -13.47 11.65
CA GLU A 360 51.08 -14.00 10.42
C GLU A 360 52.24 -13.14 9.89
N ILE A 361 52.69 -12.14 10.65
CA ILE A 361 53.89 -11.37 10.33
C ILE A 361 54.87 -11.44 11.51
N LYS A 362 55.54 -12.58 11.68
CA LYS A 362 56.82 -12.70 12.40
C LYS A 362 57.68 -13.83 11.85
#